data_AF-X1LSI9-F1
#
_entry.id   AF-X1LSI9-F1
#
_cell.length_a   1.000
_cell.length_b   1.000
_cell.length_c   1.000
_cell.angle_alpha   90.00
_cell.angle_beta   90.00
_cell.angle_gamma   90.00
#
_symmetry.space_group_name_H-M   'P 1'
#
loop_
_entity.id
_entity.type
_entity.pdbx_description
1 polymer ?
#
loop_
_entity_poly.entity_id
_entity_poly.type
_entity_poly.pdbx_seq_one_letter_code
_entity_poly.pdbx_strand_id
1 'polypeptide(L)'
;DILHILGKEAVQRYLVDEVQKVYRSQGVNINNKHLETIAHQMLTKVCIDSSGDTELVPGELIDRFRYEDINAKVLAEGGEPATAHIVLLGITRASLNTDSWLSAASFQETTRVLTEAAVCGKIDRLIGLKENVIIGKLIPARYPASQEVPE
;
A
#
# COMPACT_ATOMS: atom_id res chain seq x y z
N ASP A 1 3.18 19.26 -4.96
CA ASP A 1 4.38 19.95 -5.48
C ASP A 1 5.70 19.30 -5.10
N ILE A 2 6.02 19.11 -3.81
CA ILE A 2 7.29 18.47 -3.40
C ILE A 2 7.50 17.09 -4.06
N LEU A 3 6.47 16.24 -4.09
CA LEU A 3 6.58 14.90 -4.67
C LEU A 3 6.92 14.93 -6.17
N HIS A 4 6.28 15.83 -6.91
CA HIS A 4 6.42 15.93 -8.36
C HIS A 4 7.77 16.56 -8.75
N ILE A 5 8.28 17.48 -7.93
CA ILE A 5 9.50 18.25 -8.22
C ILE A 5 10.75 17.56 -7.66
N LEU A 6 10.71 17.10 -6.41
CA LEU A 6 11.87 16.62 -5.66
C LEU A 6 11.85 15.11 -5.40
N GLY A 7 10.75 14.42 -5.77
CA GLY A 7 10.62 12.97 -5.66
C GLY A 7 10.26 12.46 -4.25
N LYS A 8 10.18 11.13 -4.13
CA LYS A 8 9.68 10.45 -2.92
C LYS A 8 10.52 10.71 -1.67
N GLU A 9 11.85 10.74 -1.82
CA GLU A 9 12.78 10.83 -0.69
C GLU A 9 12.69 12.20 -0.01
N ALA A 10 12.56 13.25 -0.81
CA ALA A 10 12.35 14.60 -0.31
C ALA A 10 11.03 14.72 0.46
N VAL A 11 9.95 14.10 -0.02
CA VAL A 11 8.66 14.08 0.67
C VAL A 11 8.74 13.33 1.99
N GLN A 12 9.36 12.15 2.01
CA GLN A 12 9.51 11.39 3.25
C GLN A 12 10.30 12.17 4.29
N ARG A 13 11.44 12.76 3.89
CA ARG A 13 12.26 13.57 4.79
C ARG A 13 11.48 14.77 5.32
N TYR A 14 10.77 15.48 4.45
CA TYR A 14 9.92 16.60 4.84
C TYR A 14 8.87 16.19 5.87
N LEU A 15 8.13 15.09 5.63
CA LEU A 15 7.11 14.61 6.56
C LEU A 15 7.70 14.24 7.93
N VAL A 16 8.83 13.53 7.93
CA VAL A 16 9.51 13.12 9.18
C VAL A 16 9.98 14.35 9.95
N ASP A 17 10.62 15.31 9.28
CA ASP A 17 11.15 16.51 9.93
C ASP A 17 10.05 17.38 10.53
N GLU A 18 8.95 17.60 9.81
CA GLU A 18 7.82 18.41 10.31
C GLU A 18 7.13 17.75 11.51
N VAL A 19 6.89 16.43 11.45
CA VAL A 19 6.29 15.71 12.58
C VAL A 19 7.24 15.68 13.77
N GLN A 20 8.54 15.45 13.55
CA GLN A 20 9.54 15.42 14.61
C GLN A 20 9.68 16.77 15.31
N LYS A 21 9.57 17.90 14.59
CA LYS A 21 9.61 19.25 15.18
C LYS A 21 8.50 19.43 16.23
N VAL A 22 7.29 18.96 15.95
CA VAL A 22 6.15 19.04 16.88
C VAL A 22 6.36 18.16 18.11
N TYR A 23 6.86 16.94 17.95
CA TYR A 23 7.17 16.07 19.09
C TYR A 23 8.29 16.65 19.96
N ARG A 24 9.35 17.18 19.34
CA ARG A 24 10.44 17.85 20.04
C ARG A 24 9.98 19.09 20.78
N SER A 25 9.09 19.90 20.21
CA SER A 25 8.55 21.09 20.89
C SER A 25 7.72 20.74 22.13
N GLN A 26 7.16 19.53 22.18
CA GLN A 26 6.43 19.01 23.35
C GLN A 26 7.34 18.22 24.31
N GLY A 27 8.66 18.17 24.06
CA GLY A 27 9.62 17.44 24.90
C GLY A 27 9.54 15.91 24.75
N VAL A 28 8.83 15.40 23.73
CA VAL A 28 8.67 13.96 23.49
C VAL A 28 9.74 13.49 22.51
N ASN A 29 10.50 12.47 22.90
CA ASN A 29 11.51 11.86 22.04
C ASN A 29 10.94 10.63 21.32
N ILE A 30 10.89 10.69 19.99
CA ILE A 30 10.49 9.58 19.11
C ILE A 30 11.61 9.32 18.11
N ASN A 31 11.90 8.04 17.86
CA ASN A 31 12.88 7.65 16.85
C ASN A 31 12.28 7.78 15.43
N ASN A 32 13.00 8.46 14.54
CA ASN A 32 12.61 8.68 13.14
C ASN A 32 12.15 7.42 12.42
N LYS A 33 12.73 6.24 12.73
CA LYS A 33 12.35 4.97 12.10
C LYS A 33 10.84 4.69 12.15
N HIS A 34 10.16 5.12 13.23
CA HIS A 34 8.72 4.90 13.37
C HIS A 34 7.92 5.79 12.42
N LEU A 35 8.34 7.05 12.26
CA LEU A 35 7.72 8.00 11.34
C LEU A 35 8.00 7.61 9.89
N GLU A 36 9.21 7.16 9.60
CA GLU A 36 9.62 6.67 8.28
C GLU A 36 8.78 5.48 7.83
N THR A 37 8.53 4.51 8.72
CA THR A 37 7.65 3.36 8.40
C THR A 37 6.23 3.82 8.04
N ILE A 38 5.69 4.82 8.74
CA ILE A 38 4.36 5.35 8.44
C ILE A 38 4.37 6.12 7.10
N ALA A 39 5.36 6.99 6.89
CA ALA A 39 5.51 7.77 5.67
C ALA A 39 5.75 6.87 4.44
N HIS A 40 6.42 5.73 4.62
CA HIS A 40 6.57 4.71 3.59
C HIS A 40 5.21 4.18 3.13
N GLN A 41 4.32 3.83 4.07
CA GLN A 41 2.99 3.32 3.76
C GLN A 41 2.12 4.32 2.99
N MET A 42 2.36 5.62 3.17
CA MET A 42 1.67 6.70 2.47
C MET A 42 2.10 6.85 0.99
N LEU A 43 3.22 6.26 0.59
CA LEU A 43 3.83 6.40 -0.74
C LEU A 43 3.94 5.06 -1.51
N THR A 44 3.27 4.00 -1.03
CA THR A 44 3.34 2.66 -1.62
C THR A 44 2.53 2.53 -2.92
N LYS A 45 1.57 3.43 -3.17
CA LYS A 45 0.67 3.36 -4.34
C LYS A 45 1.13 4.26 -5.49
N VAL A 46 0.87 3.79 -6.71
CA VAL A 46 1.05 4.56 -7.95
C VAL A 46 -0.29 4.68 -8.67
N CYS A 47 -0.48 5.79 -9.38
CA CYS A 47 -1.63 6.02 -10.25
C CYS A 47 -1.19 5.84 -11.70
N ILE A 48 -1.91 5.02 -12.44
CA ILE A 48 -1.60 4.73 -13.84
C ILE A 48 -1.96 5.93 -14.72
N ASP A 49 -1.00 6.38 -15.52
CA ASP A 49 -1.18 7.44 -16.50
C ASP A 49 -1.55 6.88 -17.88
N SER A 50 -0.86 5.83 -18.32
CA SER A 50 -1.09 5.14 -19.59
C SER A 50 -0.95 3.64 -19.38
N SER A 51 -1.84 2.86 -20.00
CA SER A 51 -1.85 1.40 -19.91
C SER A 51 -0.73 0.71 -20.70
N GLY A 52 -0.23 1.35 -21.76
CA GLY A 52 0.60 0.65 -22.75
C GLY A 52 -0.09 -0.62 -23.24
N ASP A 53 0.66 -1.71 -23.32
CA ASP A 53 0.18 -3.07 -23.64
C ASP A 53 -0.19 -3.89 -22.39
N THR A 54 -0.24 -3.27 -21.20
CA THR A 54 -0.63 -3.94 -19.97
C THR A 54 -2.16 -3.99 -19.81
N GLU A 55 -2.64 -4.87 -18.91
CA GLU A 55 -4.06 -4.92 -18.50
C GLU A 55 -4.47 -3.79 -17.54
N LEU A 56 -3.56 -2.85 -17.22
CA LEU A 56 -3.80 -1.80 -16.23
C LEU A 56 -4.69 -0.69 -16.79
N VAL A 57 -5.55 -0.13 -15.94
CA VAL A 57 -6.48 0.91 -16.36
C VAL A 57 -5.93 2.31 -16.00
N PRO A 58 -5.95 3.29 -16.92
CA PRO A 58 -5.59 4.67 -16.59
C PRO A 58 -6.45 5.22 -15.44
N GLY A 59 -5.81 5.87 -14.48
CA GLY A 59 -6.43 6.39 -13.25
C GLY A 59 -6.58 5.36 -12.12
N GLU A 60 -6.25 4.09 -12.37
CA GLU A 60 -6.26 3.06 -11.32
C GLU A 60 -5.12 3.28 -10.31
N LEU A 61 -5.43 3.09 -9.03
CA LEU A 61 -4.43 3.06 -7.96
C LEU A 61 -4.01 1.62 -7.71
N ILE A 62 -2.74 1.32 -7.97
CA ILE A 62 -2.16 0.00 -7.78
C ILE A 62 -0.95 0.06 -6.86
N ASP A 63 -0.63 -1.07 -6.23
CA ASP A 63 0.61 -1.22 -5.50
C ASP A 63 1.82 -1.05 -6.42
N ARG A 64 2.81 -0.27 -5.97
CA ARG A 64 4.03 -0.01 -6.73
C ARG A 64 4.74 -1.30 -7.12
N PHE A 65 4.88 -2.26 -6.21
CA PHE A 65 5.60 -3.50 -6.50
C PHE A 65 4.86 -4.33 -7.54
N ARG A 66 3.52 -4.39 -7.43
CA ARG A 66 2.68 -5.08 -8.43
C ARG A 66 2.75 -4.40 -9.80
N TYR A 67 2.77 -3.06 -9.84
CA TYR A 67 2.99 -2.31 -11.08
C TYR A 67 4.36 -2.62 -11.71
N GLU A 68 5.43 -2.60 -10.90
CA GLU A 68 6.78 -2.94 -11.35
C GLU A 68 6.85 -4.38 -11.90
N ASP A 69 6.21 -5.35 -11.24
CA ASP A 69 6.14 -6.74 -11.67
C ASP A 69 5.38 -6.93 -13.00
N ILE A 70 4.23 -6.25 -13.17
CA ILE A 70 3.44 -6.32 -14.41
C ILE A 70 4.23 -5.74 -15.58
N ASN A 71 4.84 -4.57 -15.38
CA ASN A 71 5.65 -3.92 -16.40
C ASN A 71 6.89 -4.74 -16.76
N ALA A 72 7.55 -5.36 -15.79
CA ALA A 72 8.70 -6.21 -16.05
C ALA A 72 8.35 -7.40 -16.97
N LYS A 73 7.14 -7.97 -16.81
CA LYS A 73 6.66 -9.06 -17.68
C LYS A 73 6.39 -8.58 -19.10
N VAL A 74 5.62 -7.50 -19.26
CA VAL A 74 5.29 -6.96 -20.59
C VAL A 74 6.56 -6.52 -21.33
N LEU A 75 7.51 -5.90 -20.63
CA LEU A 75 8.79 -5.52 -21.22
C LEU A 75 9.62 -6.74 -21.65
N ALA A 76 9.58 -7.84 -20.89
CA ALA A 76 10.26 -9.09 -21.26
C ALA A 76 9.64 -9.76 -22.51
N GLU A 77 8.35 -9.57 -22.72
CA GLU A 77 7.62 -10.01 -23.92
C GLU A 77 7.79 -9.07 -25.12
N GLY A 78 8.46 -7.93 -24.92
CA GLY A 78 8.75 -6.94 -25.96
C GLY A 78 7.63 -5.92 -26.20
N GLY A 79 6.63 -5.85 -25.32
CA GLY A 79 5.54 -4.88 -25.38
C GLY A 79 5.88 -3.54 -24.73
N GLU A 80 4.97 -2.58 -24.87
CA GLU A 80 5.08 -1.25 -24.26
C GLU A 80 4.59 -1.27 -22.79
N PRO A 81 5.44 -0.94 -21.80
CA PRO A 81 5.04 -0.94 -20.39
C PRO A 81 4.11 0.23 -20.06
N ALA A 82 3.28 0.06 -19.03
CA ALA A 82 2.43 1.13 -18.52
C ALA A 82 3.25 2.24 -17.88
N THR A 83 2.82 3.50 -18.01
CA THR A 83 3.40 4.64 -17.28
C THR A 83 2.54 4.99 -16.08
N ALA A 84 3.17 5.33 -14.96
CA ALA A 84 2.49 5.71 -13.73
C ALA A 84 3.29 6.73 -12.94
N HIS A 85 2.62 7.50 -12.08
CA HIS A 85 3.24 8.39 -11.12
C HIS A 85 2.93 7.98 -9.68
N ILE A 86 3.87 8.24 -8.78
CA ILE A 86 3.69 7.98 -7.34
C ILE A 86 2.66 8.96 -6.79
N VAL A 87 1.74 8.46 -5.96
CA VAL A 87 0.75 9.29 -5.28
C VAL A 87 0.99 9.24 -3.78
N LEU A 88 1.02 10.42 -3.14
CA LEU A 88 1.00 10.52 -1.69
C LEU A 88 -0.44 10.39 -1.18
N LEU A 89 -0.73 9.31 -0.47
CA LEU A 89 -2.02 9.08 0.17
C LEU A 89 -1.96 9.41 1.66
N GLY A 90 -2.99 10.10 2.17
CA GLY A 90 -3.20 10.24 3.61
C GLY A 90 -3.38 8.86 4.28
N ILE A 91 -3.05 8.75 5.57
CA ILE A 91 -3.09 7.47 6.31
C ILE A 91 -4.43 6.73 6.19
N THR A 92 -5.56 7.46 6.20
CA THR A 92 -6.91 6.89 6.05
C THR A 92 -7.11 6.29 4.65
N ARG A 93 -6.74 7.04 3.60
CA ARG A 93 -6.86 6.55 2.22
C ARG A 93 -5.89 5.40 1.96
N ALA A 94 -4.66 5.47 2.45
CA ALA A 94 -3.70 4.38 2.34
C ALA A 94 -4.22 3.10 3.00
N SER A 95 -4.89 3.20 4.15
CA SER A 95 -5.48 2.07 4.86
C SER A 95 -6.71 1.47 4.16
N LEU A 96 -7.52 2.29 3.48
CA LEU A 96 -8.67 1.85 2.70
C LEU A 96 -8.27 1.23 1.35
N ASN A 97 -7.11 1.61 0.80
CA ASN A 97 -6.57 1.09 -0.46
C ASN A 97 -5.55 -0.04 -0.22
N THR A 98 -5.78 -0.87 0.79
CA THR A 98 -5.03 -2.12 0.97
C THR A 98 -5.58 -3.20 0.01
N ASP A 99 -4.76 -4.20 -0.30
CA ASP A 99 -5.13 -5.25 -1.26
C ASP A 99 -6.19 -6.22 -0.68
N SER A 100 -6.31 -6.27 0.64
CA SER A 100 -7.29 -7.08 1.36
C SER A 100 -8.58 -6.30 1.59
N TRP A 101 -9.64 -6.72 0.89
CA TRP A 101 -10.94 -6.12 1.07
C TRP A 101 -11.50 -6.40 2.46
N LEU A 102 -11.13 -7.54 3.09
CA LEU A 102 -11.61 -7.89 4.43
C LEU A 102 -11.01 -6.96 5.48
N SER A 103 -9.70 -6.68 5.38
CA SER A 103 -9.05 -5.71 6.26
C SER A 103 -9.58 -4.30 6.02
N ALA A 104 -9.75 -3.88 4.76
CA ALA A 104 -10.31 -2.56 4.43
C ALA A 104 -11.72 -2.39 5.01
N ALA A 105 -12.60 -3.37 4.84
CA ALA A 105 -13.99 -3.34 5.32
C ALA A 105 -14.09 -3.29 6.85
N SER A 106 -13.11 -3.89 7.56
CA SER A 106 -13.03 -3.85 9.03
C SER A 106 -12.56 -2.49 9.58
N PHE A 107 -11.95 -1.64 8.74
CA PHE A 107 -11.48 -0.33 9.16
C PHE A 107 -12.62 0.69 9.12
N GLN A 108 -13.11 1.05 7.93
CA GLN A 108 -14.18 2.03 7.71
C GLN A 108 -14.90 1.72 6.38
N GLU A 109 -16.01 2.42 6.11
CA GLU A 109 -16.75 2.36 4.83
C GLU A 109 -17.19 0.94 4.41
N THR A 110 -17.52 0.09 5.39
CA THR A 110 -17.81 -1.35 5.22
C THR A 110 -18.77 -1.65 4.07
N THR A 111 -19.89 -0.94 3.97
CA THR A 111 -20.87 -1.17 2.89
C THR A 111 -20.26 -0.95 1.51
N ARG A 112 -19.53 0.16 1.31
CA ARG A 112 -18.90 0.49 0.04
C ARG A 112 -17.87 -0.56 -0.37
N VAL A 113 -16.99 -0.94 0.57
CA VAL A 113 -15.92 -1.92 0.33
C VAL A 113 -16.50 -3.29 -0.03
N LEU A 114 -17.52 -3.76 0.69
CA LEU A 114 -18.15 -5.05 0.41
C LEU A 114 -18.90 -5.06 -0.92
N THR A 115 -19.61 -3.98 -1.26
CA THR A 115 -20.29 -3.87 -2.56
C THR A 115 -19.29 -3.92 -3.71
N GLU A 116 -18.20 -3.17 -3.62
CA GLU A 116 -17.16 -3.17 -4.66
C GLU A 116 -16.49 -4.55 -4.79
N ALA A 117 -16.16 -5.19 -3.65
CA ALA A 117 -15.59 -6.53 -3.66
C ALA A 117 -16.53 -7.57 -4.28
N ALA A 118 -17.85 -7.48 -4.00
CA ALA A 118 -18.84 -8.38 -4.57
C ALA A 118 -19.03 -8.17 -6.07
N VAL A 119 -19.12 -6.91 -6.53
CA VAL A 119 -19.27 -6.57 -7.96
C VAL A 119 -18.04 -7.01 -8.76
N CYS A 120 -16.84 -6.81 -8.22
CA CYS A 120 -15.59 -7.19 -8.88
C CYS A 120 -15.19 -8.66 -8.65
N GLY A 121 -15.93 -9.42 -7.84
CA GLY A 121 -15.56 -10.79 -7.47
C GLY A 121 -14.19 -10.91 -6.80
N LYS A 122 -13.80 -9.93 -5.97
CA LYS A 122 -12.46 -9.88 -5.35
C LYS A 122 -12.25 -11.05 -4.39
N ILE A 123 -11.11 -11.73 -4.54
CA ILE A 123 -10.70 -12.82 -3.64
C ILE A 123 -9.67 -12.30 -2.64
N ASP A 124 -9.96 -12.46 -1.35
CA ASP A 124 -9.00 -12.14 -0.28
C ASP A 124 -8.09 -13.35 -0.01
N ARG A 125 -6.78 -13.13 -0.02
CA ARG A 125 -5.78 -14.20 0.19
C ARG A 125 -5.37 -14.37 1.65
N LEU A 126 -5.89 -13.55 2.58
CA LEU A 126 -5.62 -13.64 4.02
C LEU A 126 -4.11 -13.63 4.34
N ILE A 127 -3.34 -12.80 3.63
CA ILE A 127 -1.87 -12.72 3.79
C ILE A 127 -1.48 -11.84 4.98
N GLY A 128 -2.35 -10.92 5.38
CA GLY A 128 -2.03 -9.91 6.38
C GLY A 128 -2.37 -10.34 7.82
N LEU A 129 -2.11 -9.43 8.76
CA LEU A 129 -2.34 -9.68 10.18
C LEU A 129 -3.83 -9.68 10.52
N LYS A 130 -4.58 -8.69 10.02
CA LYS A 130 -5.97 -8.44 10.43
C LYS A 130 -6.91 -9.53 9.95
N GLU A 131 -6.74 -9.98 8.72
CA GLU A 131 -7.57 -11.01 8.11
C GLU A 131 -7.44 -12.32 8.87
N ASN A 132 -6.21 -12.71 9.22
CA ASN A 132 -5.96 -13.91 10.01
C ASN A 132 -6.57 -13.80 11.42
N VAL A 133 -6.48 -12.62 12.07
CA VAL A 133 -7.15 -12.40 13.37
C VAL A 133 -8.66 -12.52 13.25
N ILE A 134 -9.29 -11.92 12.23
CA ILE A 134 -10.75 -11.94 12.03
C ILE A 134 -11.25 -13.37 11.85
N ILE A 135 -10.51 -14.21 11.11
CA ILE A 135 -10.87 -15.60 10.83
C ILE A 135 -10.46 -16.55 11.97
N GLY A 136 -9.61 -16.10 12.91
CA GLY A 136 -9.10 -16.92 14.00
C GLY A 136 -7.93 -17.84 13.61
N LYS A 137 -7.21 -17.51 12.53
CA LYS A 137 -5.98 -18.20 12.10
C LYS A 137 -4.74 -17.54 12.73
N LEU A 138 -3.66 -18.32 12.85
CA LEU A 138 -2.36 -17.80 13.29
C LEU A 138 -1.88 -16.65 12.40
N ILE A 139 -1.42 -15.57 13.04
CA ILE A 139 -0.93 -14.38 12.35
C ILE A 139 0.46 -14.60 11.74
N PRO A 140 0.75 -13.97 10.58
CA PRO A 140 2.05 -14.04 9.92
C PRO A 140 3.08 -13.08 10.56
N ALA A 141 3.21 -13.12 11.88
CA ALA A 141 4.19 -12.32 12.63
C ALA A 141 5.15 -13.24 13.39
N ARG A 142 6.34 -13.47 12.82
CA ARG A 142 7.47 -14.25 13.41
C ARG A 142 7.35 -15.78 13.39
N TYR A 143 6.35 -16.36 12.73
CA TYR A 143 6.38 -17.79 12.42
C TYR A 143 7.24 -18.02 11.17
N PRO A 144 8.32 -18.82 11.22
CA PRO A 144 9.05 -19.17 10.00
C PRO A 144 8.10 -19.93 9.07
N ALA A 145 8.04 -19.54 7.80
CA ALA A 145 7.13 -20.08 6.79
C ALA A 145 7.34 -21.58 6.46
N SER A 146 8.15 -22.29 7.25
CA SER A 146 8.70 -23.61 6.97
C SER A 146 8.28 -24.69 7.98
N GLN A 147 7.29 -24.46 8.84
CA GLN A 147 6.70 -25.52 9.65
C GLN A 147 5.21 -25.66 9.31
N GLU A 148 4.84 -26.87 8.91
CA GLU A 148 3.45 -27.25 8.66
C GLU A 148 2.62 -26.95 9.90
N VAL A 149 1.42 -26.42 9.67
CA VAL A 149 0.42 -26.20 10.71
C VAL A 149 0.17 -27.55 11.38
N PRO A 150 0.34 -27.70 12.71
CA PRO A 150 -0.07 -28.92 13.38
C PRO A 150 -1.58 -29.07 13.19
N GLU A 151 -2.01 -30.24 12.68
CA GLU A 151 -3.43 -30.61 12.57
C GLU A 151 -4.20 -30.44 13.89
#